data_AF-A0A803MAQ1-F1
#
_entry.id   AF-A0A803MAQ1-F1
#
_cell.length_a   1.000
_cell.length_b   1.000
_cell.length_c   1.000
_cell.angle_alpha   90.00
_cell.angle_beta   90.00
_cell.angle_gamma   90.00
#
_symmetry.space_group_name_H-M   'P 1'
#
loop_
_entity.id
_entity.type
_entity.pdbx_description
1 polymer ?
#
loop_
_entity_poly.entity_id
_entity_poly.type
_entity_poly.pdbx_seq_one_letter_code
_entity_poly.pdbx_strand_id
1 'polypeptide(L)' 'MKGLVQCPANYVPLTPVSFLERAARVSPDQISMVYGDVNFTWKLTHQRCLKLASALSSHGISYGDFICHILGLLAM' A
#
# COMPACT_ATOMS: atom_id res chain seq x y z
N MET A 1 -24.37 23.74 1.04
CA MET A 1 -23.09 24.49 1.13
C MET A 1 -22.28 24.17 -0.11
N LYS A 2 -21.93 25.17 -0.95
CA LYS A 2 -20.98 24.96 -2.06
C LYS A 2 -19.59 24.76 -1.42
N GLY A 3 -19.00 23.60 -1.63
CA GLY A 3 -17.63 23.31 -1.18
C GLY A 3 -16.61 24.21 -1.89
N LEU A 4 -15.43 24.36 -1.27
CA LEU A 4 -14.30 25.07 -1.88
C LEU A 4 -13.92 24.39 -3.22
N VAL A 5 -13.47 25.20 -4.19
CA VAL A 5 -12.94 24.68 -5.46
C VAL A 5 -11.81 23.72 -5.16
N GLN A 6 -11.84 22.54 -5.78
CA GLN A 6 -10.77 21.56 -5.65
C GLN A 6 -9.50 22.13 -6.29
N CYS A 7 -8.43 22.14 -5.52
CA CYS A 7 -7.10 22.56 -5.92
C CYS A 7 -6.08 21.57 -5.31
N PRO A 8 -4.83 21.55 -5.80
CA PRO A 8 -3.81 20.64 -5.28
C PRO A 8 -3.57 20.75 -3.76
N ALA A 9 -3.91 21.90 -3.16
CA ALA A 9 -3.78 22.11 -1.71
C ALA A 9 -4.89 21.43 -0.87
N ASN A 10 -6.08 21.21 -1.43
CA ASN A 10 -7.22 20.63 -0.70
C ASN A 10 -7.73 19.30 -1.28
N TYR A 11 -7.21 18.90 -2.44
CA TYR A 11 -7.62 17.69 -3.13
C TYR A 11 -6.41 16.97 -3.72
N VAL A 12 -6.18 15.76 -3.22
CA VAL A 12 -5.33 14.75 -3.84
C VAL A 12 -6.14 13.46 -3.85
N PRO A 13 -6.30 12.78 -5.00
CA PRO A 13 -7.06 11.55 -5.05
C PRO A 13 -6.42 10.50 -4.14
N LEU A 14 -7.24 9.90 -3.28
CA LEU A 14 -6.82 8.81 -2.42
C LEU A 14 -6.75 7.53 -3.25
N THR A 15 -5.54 7.10 -3.59
CA THR A 15 -5.28 5.82 -4.24
C THR A 15 -4.89 4.80 -3.16
N PRO A 16 -4.98 3.49 -3.42
CA PRO A 16 -4.49 2.49 -2.47
C PRO A 16 -3.03 2.71 -2.06
N VAL A 17 -2.19 3.16 -2.99
CA VAL A 17 -0.77 3.47 -2.74
C VAL A 17 -0.64 4.71 -1.85
N SER A 18 -1.31 5.81 -2.17
CA SER A 18 -1.21 7.05 -1.37
C SER A 18 -1.86 6.89 0.01
N PHE A 19 -2.88 6.05 0.13
CA PHE A 19 -3.45 5.65 1.41
C PHE A 19 -2.42 4.87 2.25
N LEU A 20 -1.77 3.85 1.68
CA LEU A 20 -0.80 3.03 2.39
C LEU A 20 0.39 3.86 2.90
N GLU A 21 0.93 4.74 2.06
CA GLU A 21 2.00 5.67 2.46
C GLU A 21 1.55 6.57 3.62
N ARG A 22 0.35 7.15 3.53
CA ARG A 22 -0.20 8.02 4.57
C ARG A 22 -0.44 7.27 5.87
N ALA A 23 -1.00 6.07 5.82
CA ALA A 23 -1.27 5.24 7.00
C ALA A 23 0.03 4.86 7.72
N ALA A 24 1.07 4.48 6.98
CA ALA A 24 2.39 4.18 7.52
C ALA A 24 3.08 5.39 8.15
N ARG A 25 2.74 6.62 7.73
CA ARG A 25 3.28 7.86 8.32
C ARG A 25 2.48 8.36 9.53
N VAL A 26 1.15 8.30 9.46
CA VAL A 26 0.28 8.86 10.50
C VAL A 26 0.10 7.92 11.69
N SER A 27 -0.01 6.61 11.42
CA SER A 27 -0.29 5.58 12.42
C SER A 27 0.64 4.38 12.28
N PRO A 28 1.98 4.56 12.34
CA PRO A 28 2.96 3.54 11.99
C PRO A 28 2.83 2.24 12.78
N ASP A 29 2.52 2.34 14.07
CA ASP A 29 2.50 1.21 15.00
C ASP A 29 1.10 0.61 15.20
N GLN A 30 0.07 1.17 14.53
CA GLN A 30 -1.27 0.57 14.55
C GLN A 30 -1.32 -0.67 13.66
N ILE A 31 -2.11 -1.66 14.08
CA ILE A 31 -2.33 -2.90 13.33
C ILE A 31 -3.05 -2.59 12.01
N SER A 32 -2.50 -3.11 10.93
CA SER A 32 -2.99 -2.96 9.55
C SER A 32 -3.60 -4.26 9.01
N MET A 33 -3.10 -5.41 9.46
CA MET A 33 -3.53 -6.73 9.02
C MET A 33 -3.33 -7.74 10.14
N VAL A 34 -4.32 -8.61 10.32
CA VAL A 34 -4.31 -9.73 11.26
C VAL A 34 -4.49 -11.00 10.45
N TYR A 35 -3.58 -11.96 10.59
CA TYR A 35 -3.65 -13.26 9.93
C TYR A 35 -3.19 -14.35 10.90
N GLY A 36 -4.14 -15.09 11.47
CA GLY A 36 -3.86 -15.99 12.59
C GLY A 36 -3.17 -15.25 13.74
N ASP A 37 -2.04 -15.78 14.20
CA ASP A 37 -1.22 -15.15 15.25
C ASP A 37 -0.30 -14.03 14.73
N VAL A 38 -0.26 -13.82 13.41
CA VAL A 38 0.61 -12.82 12.78
C VAL A 38 -0.13 -11.50 12.65
N ASN A 39 0.45 -10.46 13.25
CA ASN A 39 -0.02 -9.09 13.16
C ASN A 39 1.00 -8.22 12.44
N PHE A 40 0.55 -7.43 11.47
CA PHE A 40 1.38 -6.44 10.80
C PHE A 40 0.93 -5.03 11.13
N THR A 41 1.87 -4.17 11.51
CA THR A 41 1.62 -2.73 11.65
C THR A 41 1.64 -2.04 10.29
N TRP A 42 1.06 -0.84 10.18
CA TRP A 42 1.10 -0.07 8.94
C TRP A 42 2.52 0.18 8.42
N LYS A 43 3.48 0.42 9.33
CA LYS A 43 4.90 0.55 8.99
C LYS A 43 5.46 -0.73 8.36
N LEU A 44 5.17 -1.90 8.94
CA LEU A 44 5.65 -3.19 8.43
C LEU A 44 5.03 -3.51 7.06
N THR A 45 3.73 -3.31 6.90
CA THR A 45 3.02 -3.55 5.63
C THR A 45 3.61 -2.69 4.52
N HIS A 46 3.78 -1.38 4.76
CA HIS A 46 4.39 -0.47 3.79
C HIS A 46 5.82 -0.89 3.41
N GLN A 47 6.67 -1.23 4.39
CA GLN A 47 8.03 -1.70 4.12
C GLN A 47 8.06 -2.98 3.27
N ARG A 48 7.14 -3.91 3.51
CA ARG A 48 7.05 -5.16 2.72
C ARG A 48 6.63 -4.89 1.28
N CYS A 49 5.62 -4.01 1.09
CA CYS A 49 5.20 -3.58 -0.24
C CYS A 49 6.34 -2.90 -1.01
N LEU A 50 7.12 -2.02 -0.36
CA LEU A 50 8.27 -1.38 -0.99
C LEU A 50 9.38 -2.37 -1.37
N LYS A 51 9.67 -3.37 -0.52
CA LYS A 51 10.64 -4.43 -0.86
C LYS A 51 10.20 -5.21 -2.10
N LEU A 52 8.92 -5.57 -2.19
CA LEU A 52 8.38 -6.23 -3.38
C LEU A 52 8.45 -5.33 -4.61
N ALA A 53 8.01 -4.07 -4.50
CA ALA A 53 8.05 -3.11 -5.60
C ALA A 53 9.49 -2.87 -6.10
N SER A 54 10.46 -2.76 -5.19
CA SER A 54 11.88 -2.63 -5.53
C SER A 54 12.41 -3.87 -6.27
N ALA A 55 12.03 -5.08 -5.84
CA ALA A 55 12.39 -6.30 -6.54
C ALA A 55 11.74 -6.39 -7.92
N LEU A 56 10.48 -6.01 -8.08
CA LEU A 56 9.82 -5.99 -9.39
C LEU A 56 10.50 -4.98 -10.33
N SER A 57 10.80 -3.79 -9.83
CA SER A 57 11.51 -2.75 -10.58
C SER A 57 12.92 -3.18 -10.99
N SER A 58 13.65 -3.92 -10.13
CA SER A 58 14.98 -4.44 -10.50
C SER A 58 14.92 -5.54 -11.57
N HIS A 59 13.78 -6.19 -11.76
CA HIS A 59 13.52 -7.13 -12.86
C HIS A 59 13.01 -6.43 -14.14
N GLY A 60 13.04 -5.10 -14.20
CA GLY A 60 12.66 -4.32 -15.38
C GLY A 60 11.15 -4.14 -15.57
N ILE A 61 10.34 -4.49 -14.56
CA ILE A 61 8.89 -4.31 -14.61
C ILE A 61 8.54 -2.83 -14.42
N SER A 62 7.66 -2.34 -15.27
CA SER A 62 7.35 -0.93 -15.45
C SER A 62 5.84 -0.68 -15.52
N TYR A 63 5.48 0.60 -15.60
CA TYR A 63 4.08 1.00 -15.76
C TYR A 63 3.51 0.47 -17.07
N GLY A 64 2.35 -0.21 -16.99
CA GLY A 64 1.69 -0.83 -18.14
C GLY A 64 1.94 -2.33 -18.27
N ASP A 65 2.90 -2.88 -17.52
CA ASP A 65 3.16 -4.32 -17.50
C ASP A 65 2.11 -5.08 -16.68
N PHE A 66 1.80 -6.30 -17.12
CA PHE A 66 0.88 -7.20 -16.42
C PHE A 66 1.64 -8.19 -15.53
N ILE A 67 1.22 -8.31 -14.29
CA ILE A 67 1.79 -9.25 -13.32
C ILE A 67 0.70 -10.22 -12.90
N CYS A 68 0.97 -11.53 -13.01
CA CYS A 68 0.15 -12.57 -12.40
C CYS A 68 0.83 -13.08 -11.14
N HIS A 69 0.05 -13.31 -10.09
CA HIS A 69 0.52 -13.94 -8.87
C HIS A 69 -0.42 -15.09 -8.49
N ILE A 70 0.15 -16.20 -8.06
CA ILE A 70 -0.60 -17.33 -7.53
C ILE A 70 -0.56 -17.21 -6.01
N LEU A 71 -1.72 -17.04 -5.37
CA LEU A 71 -1.84 -17.16 -3.93
C LEU A 71 -2.22 -18.60 -3.60
N GLY A 72 -1.37 -19.28 -2.83
CA GLY A 72 -1.63 -20.64 -2.38
C GLY A 72 -2.66 -20.65 -1.25
N LEU A 73 -3.65 -21.55 -1.34
CA LEU A 73 -4.63 -21.84 -0.27
C LEU A 73 -4.04 -22.67 0.88
N LEU A 74 -2.79 -23.13 0.78
CA LEU A 74 -2.21 -24.16 1.67
C LEU A 74 -1.57 -23.62 2.95
N ALA A 75 -1.90 -22.39 3.33
CA ALA A 75 -1.54 -21.82 4.63
C ALA A 75 -2.76 -21.51 5.51
N MET A 76 -3.95 -22.03 5.16
CA MET A 76 -5.13 -22.01 6.05
C MET A 76 -5.03 -23.05 7.14
#